data_AF-A0A0X3PCH9-F1
#
_entry.id   AF-A0A0X3PCH9-F1
#
_cell.length_a   1.000
_cell.length_b   1.000
_cell.length_c   1.000
_cell.angle_alpha   90.00
_cell.angle_beta   90.00
_cell.angle_gamma   90.00
#
_symmetry.space_group_name_H-M   'P 1'
#
loop_
_entity.id
_entity.type
_entity.pdbx_description
1 polymer ?
#
loop_
_entity_poly.entity_id
_entity_poly.type
_entity_poly.pdbx_seq_one_letter_code
_entity_poly.pdbx_strand_id
1 'polypeptide(L)'
;DNLPVDSEEEVVAAISCWVGPGTKEVNERLKLHAPTMLKEVRWLQTSAQYRSGLAKSHEMFRSNDCARLLGEVEQWIKIEDEEKPPCPFNRRRRPPSTLFVFGMDRNSKKWSVLGFDRNLQAEEWIADMEDRGLASYSVVGGELSDIYAPL
;
A
#
# COMPACT_ATOMS: atom_id res chain seq x y z
N ASP A 1 3.06 9.06 10.08
CA ASP A 1 2.67 8.84 8.67
C ASP A 1 3.53 9.53 7.63
N ASN A 2 4.35 10.53 7.99
CA ASN A 2 5.28 11.17 7.04
C ASN A 2 6.68 10.55 7.11
N LEU A 3 6.78 9.22 7.08
CA LEU A 3 8.10 8.60 6.90
C LEU A 3 8.48 8.80 5.43
N PRO A 4 9.60 9.47 5.11
CA PRO A 4 10.10 9.58 3.75
C PRO A 4 10.70 8.22 3.36
N VAL A 5 9.86 7.33 2.84
CA VAL A 5 10.25 6.04 2.29
C VAL A 5 9.77 5.96 0.85
N ASP A 6 10.63 5.50 -0.04
CA ASP A 6 10.34 5.47 -1.47
C ASP A 6 9.46 4.27 -1.84
N SER A 7 9.39 3.26 -0.95
CA SER A 7 8.51 2.09 -1.12
C SER A 7 8.21 1.36 0.20
N GLU A 8 7.20 0.50 0.18
CA GLU A 8 6.91 -0.42 1.29
C GLU A 8 7.98 -1.52 1.44
N GLU A 9 8.76 -1.79 0.39
CA GLU A 9 9.91 -2.70 0.45
C GLU A 9 11.03 -2.11 1.34
N GLU A 10 11.20 -0.78 1.34
CA GLU A 10 12.12 -0.09 2.25
C GLU A 10 11.64 -0.11 3.71
N VAL A 11 10.33 -0.08 3.94
CA VAL A 11 9.75 -0.24 5.28
C VAL A 11 10.11 -1.63 5.83
N VAL A 12 10.02 -2.67 5.01
CA VAL A 12 10.43 -4.04 5.39
C VAL A 12 11.94 -4.10 5.66
N ALA A 13 12.75 -3.45 4.81
CA ALA A 13 14.20 -3.37 5.01
C ALA A 13 14.57 -2.64 6.32
N ALA A 14 13.85 -1.56 6.66
CA ALA A 14 14.04 -0.82 7.90
C ALA A 14 13.67 -1.65 9.14
N ILE A 15 12.56 -2.41 9.08
CA ILE A 15 12.17 -3.36 10.14
C ILE A 15 13.28 -4.41 10.31
N SER A 16 13.79 -4.97 9.21
CA SER A 16 14.89 -5.94 9.22
C SER A 16 16.15 -5.37 9.88
N CYS A 17 16.57 -4.16 9.48
CA CYS A 17 17.72 -3.48 10.07
C CYS A 17 17.54 -3.21 11.57
N TRP A 18 16.33 -2.83 11.99
CA TRP A 18 16.00 -2.58 13.39
C TRP A 18 16.03 -3.84 14.27
N VAL A 19 15.61 -4.98 13.72
CA VAL A 19 15.73 -6.28 14.38
C VAL A 19 17.19 -6.60 14.65
N GLY A 20 18.08 -6.33 13.68
CA GLY A 20 19.53 -6.44 13.82
C GLY A 20 20.04 -7.90 13.93
N PRO A 21 21.37 -8.10 13.95
CA PRO A 21 21.98 -9.43 14.05
C PRO A 21 21.99 -10.00 15.49
N GLY A 22 21.87 -11.33 15.58
CA GLY A 22 21.45 -12.13 16.75
C GLY A 22 22.13 -11.95 18.11
N THR A 23 21.68 -10.96 18.88
CA THR A 23 21.82 -10.91 20.35
C THR A 23 20.56 -11.40 21.07
N LYS A 24 20.57 -11.45 22.41
CA LYS A 24 19.40 -11.85 23.22
C LYS A 24 18.21 -10.89 23.03
N GLU A 25 18.47 -9.59 22.92
CA GLU A 25 17.47 -8.54 22.61
C GLU A 25 16.92 -8.65 21.19
N VAL A 26 17.77 -9.02 20.21
CA VAL A 26 17.33 -9.32 18.85
C VAL A 26 16.31 -10.45 18.83
N ASN A 27 16.46 -11.44 19.71
CA ASN A 27 15.53 -12.56 19.80
C ASN A 27 14.12 -12.12 20.27
N GLU A 28 14.02 -11.11 21.14
CA GLU A 28 12.73 -10.53 21.54
C GLU A 28 12.13 -9.64 20.44
N ARG A 29 12.95 -8.76 19.83
CA ARG A 29 12.53 -7.93 18.69
C ARG A 29 12.02 -8.77 17.53
N LEU A 30 12.74 -9.83 17.19
CA LEU A 30 12.39 -10.78 16.13
C LEU A 30 11.12 -11.59 16.44
N LYS A 31 10.94 -12.03 17.69
CA LYS A 31 9.80 -12.89 18.05
C LYS A 31 8.50 -12.11 18.30
N LEU A 32 8.58 -10.99 19.02
CA LEU A 32 7.40 -10.28 19.51
C LEU A 32 7.03 -9.10 18.60
N HIS A 33 8.02 -8.30 18.23
CA HIS A 33 7.79 -7.00 17.59
C HIS A 33 7.76 -7.10 16.07
N ALA A 34 8.67 -7.85 15.45
CA ALA A 34 8.75 -7.95 13.99
C ALA A 34 7.45 -8.47 13.35
N PRO A 35 6.82 -9.58 13.82
CA PRO A 35 5.55 -10.03 13.24
C PRO A 35 4.42 -9.00 13.40
N THR A 36 4.44 -8.23 14.50
CA THR A 36 3.45 -7.18 14.76
C THR A 36 3.66 -5.99 13.82
N MET A 37 4.89 -5.55 13.60
CA MET A 37 5.22 -4.46 12.68
C MET A 37 4.94 -4.85 11.21
N LEU A 38 5.23 -6.10 10.84
CA LEU A 38 4.95 -6.64 9.50
C LEU A 38 3.45 -6.70 9.19
N LYS A 39 2.56 -6.73 10.19
CA LYS A 39 1.11 -6.60 9.95
C LYS A 39 0.69 -5.20 9.52
N GLU A 40 1.52 -4.18 9.71
CA GLU A 40 1.24 -2.81 9.30
C GLU A 40 1.86 -2.46 7.94
N VAL A 41 2.63 -3.37 7.34
CA VAL A 41 3.23 -3.21 6.00
C VAL A 41 2.17 -3.40 4.92
N ARG A 42 2.14 -2.49 3.95
CA ARG A 42 1.20 -2.56 2.82
C ARG A 42 1.69 -3.55 1.77
N TRP A 43 1.52 -4.83 2.05
CA TRP A 43 2.02 -5.91 1.19
C TRP A 43 1.52 -5.89 -0.26
N LEU A 44 0.34 -5.32 -0.53
CA LEU A 44 -0.15 -5.11 -1.91
C LEU A 44 0.74 -4.16 -2.74
N GLN A 45 1.51 -3.28 -2.08
CA GLN A 45 2.43 -2.35 -2.74
C GLN A 45 3.85 -2.91 -2.89
N THR A 46 4.08 -4.15 -2.46
CA THR A 46 5.36 -4.84 -2.67
C THR A 46 5.31 -5.66 -3.96
N SER A 47 6.45 -5.91 -4.58
CA SER A 47 6.52 -6.79 -5.75
C SER A 47 6.50 -8.27 -5.36
N ALA A 48 5.94 -9.12 -6.23
CA ALA A 48 5.95 -10.58 -6.03
C ALA A 48 7.38 -11.14 -6.01
N GLN A 49 8.30 -10.55 -6.78
CA GLN A 49 9.71 -10.92 -6.80
C GLN A 49 10.36 -10.65 -5.43
N TYR A 50 10.11 -9.47 -4.85
CA TYR A 50 10.62 -9.11 -3.53
C TYR A 50 10.11 -10.07 -2.46
N ARG A 51 8.80 -10.33 -2.40
CA ARG A 51 8.21 -11.29 -1.44
C ARG A 51 8.78 -12.70 -1.60
N SER A 52 8.95 -13.18 -2.83
CA SER A 52 9.61 -14.47 -3.09
C SER A 52 11.08 -14.48 -2.62
N GLY A 53 11.79 -13.36 -2.78
CA GLY A 53 13.15 -13.17 -2.28
C GLY A 53 13.22 -13.25 -0.76
N LEU A 54 12.35 -12.53 -0.05
CA LEU A 54 12.28 -12.54 1.42
C LEU A 54 12.14 -13.97 1.97
N ALA A 55 11.23 -14.75 1.40
CA ALA A 55 10.98 -16.12 1.83
C ALA A 55 12.20 -17.04 1.62
N LYS A 56 13.06 -16.78 0.64
CA LYS A 56 14.18 -17.65 0.27
C LYS A 56 15.48 -17.32 0.99
N SER A 57 15.80 -16.03 1.15
CA SER A 57 17.15 -15.61 1.53
C SER A 57 17.25 -14.80 2.82
N HIS A 58 16.14 -14.26 3.34
CA HIS A 58 16.21 -13.26 4.40
C HIS A 58 16.11 -13.86 5.81
N GLU A 59 17.08 -13.57 6.69
CA GLU A 59 17.20 -14.20 8.02
C GLU A 59 15.98 -13.99 8.93
N MET A 60 15.40 -12.78 8.94
CA MET A 60 14.15 -12.48 9.67
C MET A 60 13.00 -13.44 9.31
N PHE A 61 12.92 -13.82 8.03
CA PHE A 61 11.90 -14.73 7.49
C PHE A 61 12.30 -16.21 7.55
N ARG A 62 13.45 -16.54 8.15
CA ARG A 62 13.73 -17.91 8.60
C ARG A 62 13.02 -18.26 9.91
N SER A 63 12.55 -17.24 10.65
CA SER A 63 11.76 -17.41 11.86
C SER A 63 10.31 -17.79 11.55
N ASN A 64 9.69 -18.63 12.39
CA ASN A 64 8.36 -19.22 12.11
C ASN A 64 7.27 -18.16 11.92
N ASP A 65 7.08 -17.21 12.85
CA ASP A 65 5.95 -16.28 12.76
C ASP A 65 6.05 -15.25 11.62
N CYS A 66 7.27 -14.77 11.30
CA CYS A 66 7.47 -13.89 10.15
C CYS A 66 7.30 -14.64 8.82
N ALA A 67 7.79 -15.89 8.73
CA ALA A 67 7.59 -16.75 7.56
C ALA A 67 6.11 -17.07 7.36
N ARG A 68 5.40 -17.40 8.45
CA ARG A 68 3.96 -17.69 8.45
C ARG A 68 3.16 -16.49 7.98
N LEU A 69 3.46 -15.29 8.49
CA LEU A 69 2.80 -14.06 8.04
C LEU A 69 3.01 -13.82 6.55
N LEU A 70 4.24 -13.98 6.04
CA LEU A 70 4.51 -13.82 4.61
C LEU A 70 3.75 -14.85 3.76
N GLY A 71 3.61 -16.08 4.25
CA GLY A 71 2.77 -17.11 3.62
C GLY A 71 1.29 -16.75 3.58
N GLU A 72 0.75 -16.25 4.70
CA GLU A 72 -0.64 -15.76 4.80
C GLU A 72 -0.88 -14.58 3.83
N VAL A 73 0.08 -13.66 3.71
CA VAL A 73 0.06 -12.55 2.76
C VAL A 73 0.00 -13.05 1.32
N GLU A 74 0.91 -13.93 0.93
CA GLU A 74 0.96 -14.50 -0.43
C GLU A 74 -0.31 -15.25 -0.79
N GLN A 75 -0.87 -16.01 0.15
CA GLN A 75 -2.14 -16.71 -0.05
C GLN A 75 -3.29 -15.72 -0.22
N TRP A 76 -3.39 -14.72 0.65
CA TRP A 76 -4.46 -13.73 0.60
C TRP A 76 -4.43 -12.91 -0.68
N ILE A 77 -3.24 -12.53 -1.17
CA ILE A 77 -3.07 -11.78 -2.43
C ILE A 77 -3.61 -12.58 -3.63
N LYS A 78 -3.52 -13.91 -3.59
CA LYS A 78 -3.98 -14.81 -4.68
C LYS A 78 -5.47 -15.09 -4.67
N ILE A 79 -6.19 -14.80 -3.58
CA ILE A 79 -7.63 -14.98 -3.50
C ILE A 79 -8.29 -13.95 -4.43
N GLU A 80 -9.24 -14.41 -5.24
CA GLU A 80 -10.06 -13.54 -6.09
C GLU A 80 -10.89 -12.57 -5.26
N ASP A 81 -11.10 -11.37 -5.78
CA ASP A 81 -11.70 -10.29 -5.00
C ASP A 81 -13.13 -10.59 -4.50
N GLU A 82 -13.89 -11.43 -5.22
CA GLU A 82 -15.25 -11.84 -4.84
C GLU A 82 -15.29 -12.70 -3.56
N GLU A 83 -14.24 -13.46 -3.29
CA GLU A 83 -14.13 -14.37 -2.14
C GLU A 83 -13.15 -13.88 -1.07
N LYS A 84 -12.62 -12.66 -1.25
CA LYS A 84 -11.49 -12.19 -0.45
C LYS A 84 -11.92 -11.87 0.98
N PRO A 85 -11.37 -12.57 1.99
CA PRO A 85 -11.66 -12.23 3.38
C PRO A 85 -11.06 -10.85 3.71
N PRO A 86 -11.51 -10.18 4.79
CA PRO A 86 -10.92 -8.92 5.22
C PRO A 86 -9.39 -9.02 5.32
N CYS A 87 -8.70 -8.02 4.80
CA CYS A 87 -7.24 -7.98 4.76
C CYS A 87 -6.67 -8.23 6.17
N PRO A 88 -5.95 -9.35 6.40
CA PRO A 88 -5.47 -9.70 7.75
C PRO A 88 -4.30 -8.83 8.20
N PHE A 89 -3.67 -8.13 7.25
CA PHE A 89 -2.65 -7.10 7.41
C PHE A 89 -3.22 -5.71 7.06
N ASN A 90 -2.50 -4.62 7.34
CA ASN A 90 -2.95 -3.23 7.21
C ASN A 90 -4.17 -2.87 8.06
N ARG A 91 -4.26 -3.37 9.30
CA ARG A 91 -5.41 -3.08 10.19
C ARG A 91 -5.57 -1.59 10.46
N ARG A 92 -4.47 -0.83 10.45
CA ARG A 92 -4.50 0.64 10.43
C ARG A 92 -4.26 1.10 9.00
N ARG A 93 -5.34 1.19 8.20
CA ARG A 93 -5.26 1.82 6.87
C ARG A 93 -4.77 3.26 7.05
N ARG A 94 -3.48 3.49 6.80
CA ARG A 94 -2.97 4.84 6.51
C ARG A 94 -3.80 5.40 5.35
N PRO A 95 -4.21 6.68 5.38
CA PRO A 95 -5.04 7.26 4.33
C PRO A 95 -4.46 6.90 2.95
N PRO A 96 -5.28 6.35 2.04
CA PRO A 96 -4.84 6.12 0.68
C PRO A 96 -4.42 7.47 0.07
N SER A 97 -3.37 7.45 -0.74
CA SER A 97 -3.06 8.55 -1.65
C SER A 97 -4.12 8.55 -2.76
N THR A 98 -5.35 8.93 -2.41
CA THR A 98 -6.47 9.00 -3.35
C THR A 98 -6.19 10.16 -4.30
N LEU A 99 -6.13 9.85 -5.59
CA LEU A 99 -6.09 10.84 -6.65
C LEU A 99 -7.53 11.13 -7.07
N PHE A 100 -7.91 12.39 -7.19
CA PHE A 100 -9.19 12.74 -7.80
C PHE A 100 -8.96 13.09 -9.26
N VAL A 101 -9.64 12.36 -10.14
CA VAL A 101 -9.62 12.60 -11.58
C VAL A 101 -10.91 13.31 -11.97
N PHE A 102 -10.76 14.45 -12.64
CA PHE A 102 -11.87 15.25 -13.13
C PHE A 102 -11.87 15.18 -14.65
N GLY A 103 -13.00 14.85 -15.25
CA GLY A 103 -13.06 14.81 -16.71
C GLY A 103 -14.35 14.28 -17.28
N MET A 104 -14.41 14.33 -18.61
CA MET A 104 -15.48 13.73 -19.40
C MET A 104 -15.17 12.26 -19.64
N ASP A 105 -16.10 11.38 -19.25
CA ASP A 105 -16.03 9.98 -19.62
C ASP A 105 -16.16 9.82 -21.15
N ARG A 106 -15.31 8.96 -21.71
CA ARG A 106 -15.17 8.80 -23.17
C ARG A 106 -16.42 8.20 -23.81
N ASN A 107 -17.16 7.38 -23.08
CA ASN A 107 -18.28 6.59 -23.62
C ASN A 107 -19.62 7.30 -23.42
N SER A 108 -19.85 7.81 -22.22
CA SER A 108 -21.10 8.46 -21.82
C SER A 108 -21.12 9.97 -22.12
N LYS A 109 -19.97 10.58 -22.44
CA LYS A 109 -19.78 12.04 -22.57
C LYS A 109 -20.21 12.81 -21.31
N LYS A 110 -20.30 12.12 -20.18
CA LYS A 110 -20.72 12.70 -18.90
C LYS A 110 -19.48 13.17 -18.14
N TRP A 111 -19.55 14.37 -17.60
CA TRP A 111 -18.53 14.89 -16.72
C TRP A 111 -18.70 14.29 -15.32
N SER A 112 -17.60 13.82 -14.73
CA SER A 112 -17.63 13.20 -13.42
C SER A 112 -16.32 13.43 -12.66
N VAL A 113 -16.40 13.17 -11.35
CA VAL A 113 -15.25 13.07 -10.46
C VAL A 113 -15.08 11.61 -10.09
N LEU A 114 -13.90 11.07 -10.35
CA LEU A 114 -13.51 9.73 -9.96
C LEU A 114 -12.46 9.81 -8.85
N GLY A 115 -12.63 8.98 -7.83
CA GLY A 115 -11.61 8.70 -6.83
C GLY A 115 -10.80 7.53 -7.33
N PHE A 116 -9.52 7.74 -7.59
CA PHE A 116 -8.59 6.68 -7.95
C PHE A 116 -7.75 6.29 -6.75
N ASP A 117 -7.94 5.07 -6.27
CA ASP A 117 -7.03 4.49 -5.29
C ASP A 117 -5.82 3.94 -6.05
N ARG A 118 -4.71 4.68 -5.99
CA ARG A 118 -3.44 4.31 -6.65
C ARG A 118 -2.95 2.92 -6.24
N ASN A 119 -3.35 2.44 -5.06
CA ASN A 119 -2.88 1.18 -4.50
C ASN A 119 -3.71 -0.01 -4.98
N LEU A 120 -5.01 0.20 -5.16
CA LEU A 120 -5.93 -0.83 -5.65
C LEU A 120 -6.07 -0.81 -7.17
N GLN A 121 -5.51 0.21 -7.83
CA GLN A 121 -5.76 0.51 -9.24
C GLN A 121 -7.26 0.48 -9.57
N ALA A 122 -8.06 0.94 -8.60
CA ALA A 122 -9.50 0.89 -8.67
C ALA A 122 -10.04 2.32 -8.73
N GLU A 123 -11.01 2.51 -9.61
CA GLU A 123 -11.77 3.73 -9.76
C GLU A 123 -13.09 3.62 -8.99
N GLU A 124 -13.37 4.62 -8.16
CA GLU A 124 -14.64 4.80 -7.49
C GLU A 124 -15.32 6.05 -8.08
N TRP A 125 -16.59 5.92 -8.48
CA TRP A 125 -17.37 7.07 -8.89
C TRP A 125 -17.75 7.89 -7.64
N ILE A 126 -17.38 9.18 -7.62
CA ILE A 126 -17.61 10.06 -6.48
C ILE A 126 -18.86 10.92 -6.71
N ALA A 127 -18.92 11.59 -7.86
CA ALA A 127 -20.02 12.48 -8.18
C ALA A 127 -20.09 12.79 -9.67
N ASP A 128 -21.29 13.15 -10.11
CA ASP A 128 -21.48 13.83 -11.38
C ASP A 128 -20.96 15.27 -11.30
N MET A 129 -20.54 15.78 -12.46
CA MET A 129 -20.01 17.12 -12.58
C MET A 129 -20.64 17.82 -13.80
N GLU A 130 -20.76 19.13 -13.72
CA GLU A 130 -21.08 19.95 -14.90
C GLU A 130 -19.85 20.11 -15.81
N ASP A 131 -20.07 20.50 -17.07
CA ASP A 131 -18.97 20.76 -18.01
C ASP A 131 -18.04 21.86 -17.47
N ARG A 132 -16.76 21.52 -17.34
CA ARG A 132 -15.72 22.42 -16.84
C ARG A 132 -14.42 22.32 -17.62
N GLY A 133 -14.51 22.29 -18.95
CA GLY A 133 -13.35 22.23 -19.85
C GLY A 133 -12.27 23.31 -19.67
N LEU A 134 -12.57 24.39 -18.95
CA LEU A 134 -11.63 25.50 -18.65
C LEU A 134 -11.45 25.75 -17.14
N ALA A 135 -11.83 24.82 -16.27
CA ALA A 135 -11.68 25.01 -14.83
C ALA A 135 -10.24 24.81 -14.35
N SER A 136 -9.81 25.67 -13.44
CA SER A 136 -8.65 25.46 -12.58
C SER A 136 -9.10 24.94 -11.23
N TYR A 137 -8.39 23.96 -10.69
CA TYR A 137 -8.65 23.39 -9.38
C TYR A 137 -7.58 23.85 -8.39
N SER A 138 -7.98 24.12 -7.16
CA SER A 138 -7.06 24.51 -6.08
C SER A 138 -7.49 23.82 -4.80
N VAL A 139 -6.51 23.37 -4.01
CA VAL A 139 -6.78 22.74 -2.72
C VAL A 139 -7.03 23.82 -1.67
N VAL A 140 -8.10 23.64 -0.90
CA VAL A 140 -8.42 24.48 0.26
C VAL A 140 -8.06 23.71 1.53
N GLY A 141 -7.12 24.23 2.32
CA GLY A 141 -6.74 23.64 3.62
C GLY A 141 -5.78 22.44 3.56
N GLY A 142 -5.04 22.25 2.47
CA GLY A 142 -4.05 21.18 2.30
C GLY A 142 -2.99 21.52 1.25
N GLU A 143 -2.08 20.57 0.99
CA GLU A 143 -1.02 20.69 -0.03
C GLU A 143 -1.29 19.76 -1.23
N LEU A 144 -1.07 20.27 -2.44
CA LEU A 144 -0.96 19.46 -3.66
C LEU A 144 0.50 19.06 -3.84
N SER A 145 0.83 17.78 -3.63
CA SER A 145 2.11 17.24 -4.08
C SER A 145 2.09 17.15 -5.61
N ASP A 146 3.15 17.64 -6.27
CA ASP A 146 3.27 17.80 -7.72
C ASP A 146 2.57 16.69 -8.54
N ILE A 147 1.54 17.08 -9.29
CA ILE A 147 0.83 16.21 -10.23
C ILE A 147 1.40 16.48 -11.61
N TYR A 148 2.07 15.49 -12.21
CA TYR A 148 2.34 15.48 -13.64
C TYR A 148 1.01 15.36 -14.38
N ALA A 149 0.60 16.42 -15.07
CA ALA A 149 -0.41 16.31 -16.12
C ALA A 149 0.29 15.76 -17.38
N PRO A 150 -0.10 14.58 -17.91
CA PRO A 150 0.29 14.23 -19.27
C PRO A 150 -0.45 15.20 -20.22
N LEU A 151 0.33 15.87 -21.08
CA LEU A 151 -0.15 16.69 -22.19
C LEU A 151 -0.97 15.86 -23.18
#